data_AF-A0A9Q1MT01-F1
#
_entry.id   AF-A0A9Q1MT01-F1
#
_cell.length_a   1.000
_cell.length_b   1.000
_cell.length_c   1.000
_cell.angle_alpha   90.00
_cell.angle_beta   90.00
_cell.angle_gamma   90.00
#
_symmetry.space_group_name_H-M   'P 1'
#
loop_
_entity.id
_entity.type
_entity.pdbx_description
1 polymer ?
#
loop_
_entity_poly.entity_id
_entity_poly.type
_entity_poly.pdbx_seq_one_letter_code
_entity_poly.pdbx_strand_id
1 'polypeptide(L)'
;MNFGRLKNVVAAAAIEGVTEVRVRIFGHVLNPTGQRSAHKVLRNKLIGEKVSQWYPHDIMKDDPLVTARQEQERLSKLEMLKRRGKGPPTKGQGKQAKKHMGFCRGDIVEVASKEDGFLGSYYEAIVMCQPLKKDYIVQYKTLLKDDNSGPLTEFVSLPELRPVPPEIPVSEFSLYDQVDAFDNDGWWVGKISGKIGATYFVYFETSEVECGYAISDLRVHQYWIDGKWICSKEIVNICD
;
A
#
# COMPACT_ATOMS: atom_id res chain seq x y z
N MET A 1 -26.48 -28.68 36.04
CA MET A 1 -25.94 -28.32 34.71
C MET A 1 -25.02 -27.13 34.88
N ASN A 2 -23.77 -27.23 34.44
CA ASN A 2 -22.73 -26.25 34.76
C ASN A 2 -22.81 -25.04 33.81
N PHE A 3 -23.46 -23.96 34.25
CA PHE A 3 -23.71 -22.73 33.48
C PHE A 3 -22.44 -22.13 32.86
N GLY A 4 -21.26 -22.31 33.47
CA GLY A 4 -19.98 -21.83 32.93
C GLY A 4 -19.54 -22.53 31.64
N ARG A 5 -19.85 -23.84 31.50
CA ARG A 5 -19.50 -24.60 30.29
C ARG A 5 -20.33 -24.15 29.08
N LEU A 6 -21.61 -23.84 29.29
CA LEU A 6 -22.49 -23.37 28.23
C LEU A 6 -22.06 -21.98 27.70
N LYS A 7 -21.68 -21.07 28.60
CA LYS A 7 -21.17 -19.74 28.22
C LYS A 7 -19.92 -19.81 27.35
N ASN A 8 -18.99 -20.69 27.68
CA ASN A 8 -17.76 -20.88 26.89
C ASN A 8 -18.05 -21.46 25.51
N VAL A 9 -19.00 -22.40 25.40
CA VAL A 9 -19.42 -22.97 24.10
C VAL A 9 -20.10 -21.92 23.23
N VAL A 10 -20.98 -21.10 23.80
CA VAL A 10 -21.66 -20.02 23.07
C VAL A 10 -20.66 -18.94 22.64
N ALA A 11 -19.71 -18.57 23.50
CA ALA A 11 -18.66 -17.62 23.16
C ALA A 11 -17.74 -18.16 22.05
N ALA A 12 -17.36 -19.44 22.11
CA ALA A 12 -16.54 -20.08 21.09
C ALA A 12 -17.25 -20.11 19.73
N ALA A 13 -18.54 -20.50 19.70
CA ALA A 13 -19.33 -20.50 18.47
C ALA A 13 -19.52 -19.09 17.88
N ALA A 14 -19.65 -18.06 18.73
CA ALA A 14 -19.71 -16.67 18.29
C ALA A 14 -18.38 -16.20 17.68
N ILE A 15 -17.25 -16.55 18.30
CA ILE A 15 -15.92 -16.24 17.76
C ILE A 15 -15.70 -16.97 16.43
N GLU A 16 -16.04 -18.25 16.36
CA GLU A 16 -15.92 -19.06 15.14
C GLU A 16 -16.76 -18.46 14.00
N GLY A 17 -18.02 -18.09 14.27
CA GLY A 17 -18.88 -17.41 13.31
C GLY A 17 -18.31 -16.07 12.84
N VAL A 18 -17.78 -15.24 13.74
CA VAL A 18 -17.11 -13.98 13.37
C VAL A 18 -15.89 -14.26 12.50
N THR A 19 -15.09 -15.29 12.82
CA THR A 19 -13.91 -15.63 12.02
C THR A 19 -14.26 -16.16 10.64
N GLU A 20 -15.30 -16.99 10.50
CA GLU A 20 -15.79 -17.49 9.21
C GLU A 20 -16.29 -16.35 8.32
N VAL A 21 -17.03 -15.42 8.91
CA VAL A 21 -17.50 -14.21 8.23
C VAL A 21 -16.32 -13.36 7.75
N ARG A 22 -15.29 -13.14 8.58
CA ARG A 22 -14.08 -12.41 8.18
C ARG A 22 -13.31 -13.09 7.05
N VAL A 23 -13.17 -14.41 7.07
CA VAL A 23 -12.53 -15.18 5.99
C VAL A 23 -13.26 -14.99 4.66
N ARG A 24 -14.60 -14.95 4.70
CA ARG A 24 -15.42 -14.70 3.51
C ARG A 24 -15.23 -13.30 2.93
N ILE A 25 -15.04 -12.29 3.78
CA ILE A 25 -14.87 -10.89 3.34
C ILE A 25 -13.48 -10.66 2.75
N PHE A 26 -12.45 -11.11 3.46
CA PHE A 26 -11.08 -10.64 3.25
C PHE A 26 -10.20 -11.62 2.47
N GLY A 27 -10.68 -12.84 2.22
CA GLY A 27 -9.97 -13.83 1.43
C GLY A 27 -8.72 -14.40 2.13
N HIS A 28 -8.59 -15.73 2.06
CA HIS A 28 -7.41 -16.51 2.41
C HIS A 28 -7.02 -16.66 3.91
N VAL A 29 -7.33 -17.86 4.41
CA VAL A 29 -6.74 -18.55 5.58
C VAL A 29 -6.90 -17.83 6.93
N LEU A 30 -7.64 -18.48 7.83
CA LEU A 30 -7.80 -18.09 9.24
C LEU A 30 -6.44 -17.74 9.88
N ASN A 31 -6.24 -16.47 10.24
CA ASN A 31 -5.16 -16.03 11.12
C ASN A 31 -5.69 -15.57 12.49
N PRO A 32 -6.21 -16.50 13.32
CA PRO A 32 -6.76 -16.17 14.63
C PRO A 32 -5.69 -15.62 15.59
N THR A 33 -4.41 -15.80 15.25
CA THR A 33 -3.25 -15.37 16.03
C THR A 33 -2.80 -13.94 15.74
N GLY A 34 -3.26 -13.31 14.65
CA GLY A 34 -2.78 -11.99 14.22
C GLY A 34 -1.28 -11.95 13.90
N GLN A 35 -0.67 -13.12 13.66
CA GLN A 35 0.74 -13.23 13.29
C GLN A 35 0.87 -13.09 11.78
N ARG A 36 1.89 -12.36 11.30
CA ARG A 36 2.10 -12.11 9.86
C ARG A 36 1.98 -13.40 9.05
N SER A 37 1.08 -13.43 8.07
CA SER A 37 0.86 -14.60 7.21
C SER A 37 1.29 -14.31 5.77
N ALA A 38 1.76 -15.34 5.08
CA ALA A 38 2.26 -15.27 3.70
C ALA A 38 1.18 -15.32 2.61
N HIS A 39 -0.09 -15.03 2.94
CA HIS A 39 -1.21 -15.45 2.11
C HIS A 39 -1.73 -14.38 1.12
N LYS A 40 -0.82 -13.76 0.36
CA LYS A 40 -1.18 -13.03 -0.87
C LYS A 40 -0.48 -13.68 -2.07
N VAL A 41 -1.12 -14.71 -2.64
CA VAL A 41 -0.60 -15.42 -3.82
C VAL A 41 -0.92 -14.62 -5.08
N LEU A 42 0.05 -13.84 -5.55
CA LEU A 42 0.01 -13.21 -6.86
C LEU A 42 1.08 -13.81 -7.76
N ARG A 43 0.68 -14.17 -8.98
CA ARG A 43 1.57 -14.68 -10.02
C ARG A 43 2.63 -13.64 -10.32
N ASN A 44 3.80 -13.79 -9.68
CA ASN A 44 4.96 -12.95 -9.90
C ASN A 44 5.20 -12.77 -11.41
N LYS A 45 5.12 -11.53 -11.90
CA LYS A 45 5.71 -11.20 -13.20
C LYS A 45 7.22 -11.28 -13.06
N LEU A 46 7.87 -11.95 -14.00
CA LEU A 46 9.32 -12.19 -14.00
C LEU A 46 10.10 -10.86 -13.93
N ILE A 47 10.88 -10.66 -12.86
CA ILE A 47 11.67 -9.45 -12.64
C ILE A 47 13.12 -9.66 -13.14
N GLY A 48 13.56 -8.75 -14.01
CA GLY A 48 14.91 -8.17 -14.05
C GLY A 48 16.07 -9.08 -14.46
N GLU A 49 16.49 -10.01 -13.59
CA GLU A 49 17.75 -10.74 -13.74
C GLU A 49 17.62 -11.93 -14.71
N LYS A 50 16.49 -12.65 -14.64
CA LYS A 50 16.14 -13.66 -15.67
C LYS A 50 15.85 -13.04 -17.03
N VAL A 51 15.41 -11.79 -17.06
CA VAL A 51 15.12 -11.03 -18.30
C VAL A 51 16.41 -10.43 -18.87
N SER A 52 17.36 -9.98 -18.04
CA SER A 52 18.66 -9.49 -18.51
C SER A 52 19.51 -10.61 -19.09
N GLN A 53 19.39 -11.85 -18.59
CA GLN A 53 20.03 -13.03 -19.17
C GLN A 53 19.57 -13.34 -20.61
N TRP A 54 18.39 -12.85 -21.02
CA TRP A 54 17.90 -12.99 -22.40
C TRP A 54 18.57 -12.02 -23.38
N TYR A 55 19.26 -10.98 -22.87
CA TYR A 55 19.98 -10.03 -23.70
C TYR A 55 21.47 -10.42 -23.76
N PRO A 56 22.08 -10.45 -24.96
CA PRO A 56 23.51 -10.75 -25.12
C PRO A 56 24.39 -9.81 -24.30
N HIS A 57 25.48 -10.34 -23.72
CA HIS A 57 26.47 -9.56 -23.00
C HIS A 57 27.08 -8.48 -23.90
N ASP A 58 27.16 -7.24 -23.40
CA ASP A 58 27.71 -6.11 -24.14
C ASP A 58 29.25 -6.12 -24.08
N ILE A 59 29.87 -6.81 -25.03
CA ILE A 59 31.33 -6.96 -25.17
C ILE A 59 32.07 -5.61 -25.30
N MET A 60 31.38 -4.52 -25.65
CA MET A 60 31.99 -3.20 -25.82
C MET A 60 32.45 -2.59 -24.50
N LYS A 61 31.95 -3.10 -23.37
CA LYS A 61 32.29 -2.62 -22.02
C LYS A 61 33.54 -3.28 -21.44
N ASP A 62 34.02 -4.36 -22.06
CA ASP A 62 35.18 -5.11 -21.58
C ASP A 62 36.51 -4.58 -22.16
N ASP A 63 36.45 -3.81 -23.25
CA ASP A 63 37.64 -3.26 -23.92
C ASP A 63 38.04 -1.88 -23.32
N PRO A 64 39.21 -1.77 -22.66
CA PRO A 64 39.67 -0.52 -22.06
C PRO A 64 39.88 0.62 -23.06
N LEU A 65 40.26 0.32 -24.31
CA LEU A 65 40.47 1.33 -25.36
C LEU A 65 39.14 1.90 -25.86
N VAL A 66 38.12 1.05 -26.01
CA VAL A 66 36.77 1.48 -26.37
C VAL A 66 36.16 2.35 -25.27
N THR A 67 36.31 1.92 -24.02
CA THR A 67 35.83 2.66 -22.85
C THR A 67 36.54 4.02 -22.71
N ALA A 68 37.86 4.05 -22.88
CA ALA A 68 38.63 5.29 -22.80
C ALA A 68 38.23 6.28 -23.91
N ARG A 69 38.03 5.80 -25.15
CA ARG A 69 37.57 6.63 -26.27
C ARG A 69 36.18 7.21 -26.01
N GLN A 70 35.24 6.40 -25.53
CA GLN A 70 33.88 6.85 -25.19
C GLN A 70 33.91 7.90 -24.08
N GLU A 71 34.75 7.73 -23.06
CA GLU A 71 34.90 8.71 -21.98
C GLU A 71 35.46 10.03 -22.50
N GLN A 72 36.41 9.97 -23.44
CA GLN A 72 36.99 11.15 -24.09
C GLN A 72 35.97 11.91 -24.96
N GLU A 73 35.15 11.17 -25.72
CA GLU A 73 34.02 11.73 -26.48
C GLU A 73 32.97 12.34 -25.55
N ARG A 74 32.68 11.69 -24.42
CA ARG A 74 31.76 12.19 -23.38
C ARG A 74 32.26 13.50 -22.79
N LEU A 75 33.55 13.60 -22.47
CA LEU A 75 34.20 14.80 -21.94
C LEU A 75 34.16 15.96 -22.96
N SER A 76 34.51 15.70 -24.22
CA SER A 76 34.46 16.68 -25.30
C SER A 76 33.03 17.21 -25.53
N LYS A 77 32.03 16.32 -25.52
CA LYS A 77 30.61 16.67 -25.62
C LYS A 77 30.15 17.53 -24.44
N LEU A 78 30.55 17.19 -23.22
CA LEU A 78 30.29 17.97 -22.02
C LEU A 78 30.88 19.38 -22.13
N GLU A 79 32.10 19.51 -22.64
CA GLU A 79 32.76 20.80 -22.81
C GLU A 79 32.08 21.67 -23.88
N MET A 80 31.71 21.09 -25.03
CA MET A 80 30.93 21.80 -26.03
C MET A 80 29.58 22.28 -25.49
N LEU A 81 28.88 21.48 -24.67
CA LEU A 81 27.62 21.86 -24.05
C LEU A 81 27.78 23.02 -23.06
N LYS A 82 28.86 23.03 -22.28
CA LYS A 82 29.20 24.15 -21.38
C LYS A 82 29.41 25.45 -22.16
N ARG A 83 30.17 25.43 -23.26
CA ARG A 83 30.39 26.61 -24.12
C ARG A 83 29.10 27.19 -24.69
N ARG A 84 28.11 26.34 -24.96
CA ARG A 84 26.78 26.74 -25.48
C ARG A 84 25.80 27.20 -24.40
N GLY A 85 26.22 27.28 -23.13
CA GLY A 85 25.33 27.62 -22.01
C GLY A 85 24.29 26.54 -21.69
N LYS A 86 24.43 25.33 -22.26
CA LYS A 86 23.57 24.16 -22.02
C LYS A 86 24.21 23.16 -21.06
N GLY A 87 25.15 23.64 -20.24
CA GLY A 87 25.75 22.86 -19.17
C GLY A 87 24.77 22.65 -18.01
N PRO A 88 25.07 21.71 -17.09
CA PRO A 88 24.35 21.60 -15.84
C PRO A 88 24.28 22.97 -15.15
N PRO A 89 23.11 23.38 -14.61
CA PRO A 89 22.97 24.66 -13.92
C PRO A 89 23.98 24.78 -12.77
N THR A 90 24.48 25.99 -12.54
CA THR A 90 25.28 26.30 -11.35
C THR A 90 24.44 26.05 -10.10
N LYS A 91 25.08 25.55 -9.03
CA LYS A 91 24.43 25.20 -7.77
C LYS A 91 23.64 26.41 -7.25
N GLY A 92 22.31 26.28 -7.19
CA GLY A 92 21.39 27.34 -6.72
C GLY A 92 20.68 28.16 -7.82
N GLN A 93 21.10 28.10 -9.09
CA GLN A 93 20.47 28.84 -10.20
C GLN A 93 19.52 28.00 -11.07
N GLY A 94 19.39 26.70 -10.79
CA GLY A 94 18.36 25.89 -11.41
C GLY A 94 16.98 26.40 -11.01
N LYS A 95 16.04 26.53 -11.98
CA LYS A 95 14.61 26.58 -11.64
C LYS A 95 14.34 25.43 -10.68
N GLN A 96 13.83 25.71 -9.49
CA GLN A 96 13.43 24.65 -8.55
C GLN A 96 12.58 23.65 -9.33
N ALA A 97 12.95 22.37 -9.27
CA ALA A 97 12.13 21.32 -9.85
C ALA A 97 10.72 21.47 -9.26
N LYS A 98 9.69 21.44 -10.10
CA LYS A 98 8.30 21.34 -9.63
C LYS A 98 8.27 20.22 -8.59
N LYS A 99 7.69 20.49 -7.41
CA LYS A 99 7.54 19.50 -6.33
C LYS A 99 7.08 18.19 -6.95
N HIS A 100 7.93 17.17 -6.91
CA HIS A 100 7.65 15.90 -7.54
C HIS A 100 6.44 15.32 -6.81
N MET A 101 5.33 15.09 -7.53
CA MET A 101 4.11 14.44 -7.01
C MET A 101 4.32 12.91 -6.88
N GLY A 102 5.48 12.50 -6.37
CA GLY A 102 5.88 11.11 -6.29
C GLY A 102 6.66 10.84 -5.02
N PHE A 103 6.87 9.56 -4.74
CA PHE A 103 7.47 9.09 -3.49
C PHE A 103 8.96 8.82 -3.67
N CYS A 104 9.72 9.03 -2.61
CA CYS A 104 11.14 8.75 -2.53
C CYS A 104 11.38 7.38 -1.90
N ARG A 105 12.56 6.80 -2.17
CA ARG A 105 13.01 5.59 -1.45
C ARG A 105 13.02 5.86 0.05
N GLY A 106 12.43 4.95 0.81
CA GLY A 106 12.28 5.03 2.27
C GLY A 106 10.97 5.65 2.72
N ASP A 107 10.19 6.28 1.83
CA ASP A 107 8.88 6.81 2.18
C ASP A 107 7.94 5.67 2.60
N ILE A 108 7.18 5.92 3.66
CA ILE A 108 6.11 5.04 4.12
C ILE A 108 4.82 5.46 3.41
N VAL A 109 4.20 4.51 2.74
CA VAL A 109 3.01 4.69 1.90
C VAL A 109 1.98 3.64 2.23
N GLU A 110 0.72 3.90 1.88
CA GLU A 110 -0.31 2.88 1.79
C GLU A 110 -0.56 2.52 0.32
N VAL A 111 -0.67 1.23 0.04
CA VAL A 111 -0.99 0.68 -1.28
C VAL A 111 -2.46 0.29 -1.31
N ALA A 112 -3.22 0.88 -2.22
CA ALA A 112 -4.60 0.50 -2.51
C ALA A 112 -4.62 -0.68 -3.48
N SER A 113 -5.11 -1.83 -3.04
CA SER A 113 -5.18 -3.02 -3.92
C SER A 113 -6.35 -2.90 -4.90
N LYS A 114 -6.11 -3.30 -6.16
CA LYS A 114 -7.12 -3.39 -7.24
C LYS A 114 -7.57 -4.81 -7.53
N GLU A 115 -7.06 -5.77 -6.78
CA GLU A 115 -7.31 -7.18 -7.05
C GLU A 115 -8.61 -7.63 -6.42
N ASP A 116 -9.33 -8.49 -7.14
CA ASP A 116 -10.56 -9.10 -6.63
C ASP A 116 -10.28 -9.79 -5.28
N GLY A 117 -11.12 -9.51 -4.29
CA GLY A 117 -10.94 -9.95 -2.89
C GLY A 117 -10.10 -8.99 -2.03
N PHE A 118 -9.37 -8.05 -2.62
CA PHE A 118 -8.63 -7.00 -1.92
C PHE A 118 -9.12 -5.57 -2.26
N LEU A 119 -10.18 -5.44 -3.07
CA LEU A 119 -10.76 -4.15 -3.41
C LEU A 119 -11.22 -3.41 -2.16
N GLY A 120 -10.77 -2.16 -2.03
CA GLY A 120 -11.07 -1.32 -0.87
C GLY A 120 -10.15 -1.56 0.34
N SER A 121 -9.05 -2.29 0.16
CA SER A 121 -8.01 -2.45 1.19
C SER A 121 -6.80 -1.55 0.95
N TYR A 122 -6.18 -1.12 2.05
CA TYR A 122 -4.93 -0.37 2.08
C TYR A 122 -3.90 -1.07 2.95
N TYR A 123 -2.73 -1.33 2.39
CA TYR A 123 -1.63 -1.98 3.10
C TYR A 123 -0.42 -1.06 3.21
N GLU A 124 0.14 -0.96 4.40
CA GLU A 124 1.31 -0.13 4.65
C GLU A 124 2.57 -0.76 4.03
N ALA A 125 3.33 0.05 3.30
CA ALA A 125 4.53 -0.37 2.59
C ALA A 125 5.61 0.72 2.63
N ILE A 126 6.84 0.33 2.30
CA ILE A 126 8.00 1.19 2.20
C ILE A 126 8.43 1.23 0.73
N VAL A 127 8.64 2.42 0.19
CA VAL A 127 9.15 2.58 -1.18
C VAL A 127 10.62 2.15 -1.25
N MET A 128 10.91 1.14 -2.06
CA MET A 128 12.27 0.62 -2.24
C MET A 128 13.00 1.34 -3.36
N CYS A 129 12.32 1.56 -4.49
CA CYS A 129 12.83 2.37 -5.59
C CYS A 129 11.70 2.77 -6.57
N GLN A 130 12.03 3.68 -7.48
CA GLN A 130 11.18 4.11 -8.57
C GLN A 130 11.84 3.75 -9.91
N PRO A 131 11.59 2.56 -10.47
CA PRO A 131 12.18 2.15 -11.75
C PRO A 131 11.68 2.99 -12.94
N LEU A 132 10.43 3.46 -12.90
CA LEU A 132 9.79 4.24 -13.97
C LEU A 132 9.05 5.45 -13.39
N LYS A 133 8.78 6.48 -14.21
CA LYS A 133 8.23 7.77 -13.78
C LYS A 133 6.95 7.70 -12.92
N LYS A 134 6.16 6.64 -13.05
CA LYS A 134 4.93 6.44 -12.27
C LYS A 134 4.85 5.08 -11.61
N ASP A 135 5.93 4.29 -11.64
CA ASP A 135 5.91 2.94 -11.09
C ASP A 135 6.99 2.78 -10.04
N TYR A 136 6.63 2.06 -8.99
CA TYR A 136 7.41 1.91 -7.78
C TYR A 136 7.54 0.44 -7.45
N ILE A 137 8.68 0.07 -6.84
CA ILE A 137 8.78 -1.18 -6.11
C ILE A 137 8.61 -0.84 -4.65
N VAL A 138 7.61 -1.44 -4.02
CA VAL A 138 7.33 -1.27 -2.58
C VAL A 138 7.56 -2.58 -1.85
N GLN A 139 7.91 -2.47 -0.57
CA GLN A 139 7.98 -3.59 0.35
C GLN A 139 6.91 -3.44 1.41
N TYR A 140 5.98 -4.38 1.50
CA TYR A 140 4.93 -4.35 2.51
C TYR A 140 5.51 -4.55 3.91
N LYS A 141 4.95 -3.85 4.90
CA LYS A 141 5.39 -3.99 6.29
C LYS A 141 4.85 -5.26 6.93
N THR A 142 3.62 -5.63 6.61
CA THR A 142 2.87 -6.70 7.26
C THR A 142 2.78 -7.97 6.42
N LEU A 143 2.75 -7.85 5.09
CA LEU A 143 2.63 -8.99 4.17
C LEU A 143 3.98 -9.70 3.93
N LEU A 144 3.94 -11.04 3.91
CA LEU A 144 5.07 -11.91 3.61
C LEU A 144 4.93 -12.57 2.23
N LYS A 145 6.05 -13.01 1.66
CA LYS A 145 6.08 -13.86 0.47
C LYS A 145 5.57 -15.26 0.80
N ASP A 146 5.01 -15.95 -0.19
CA ASP A 146 4.46 -17.33 -0.09
C ASP A 146 5.42 -18.34 0.58
N ASP A 147 6.72 -18.20 0.36
CA ASP A 147 7.77 -19.07 0.91
C ASP A 147 8.22 -18.66 2.32
N ASN A 148 7.59 -17.65 2.92
CA ASN A 148 7.99 -17.01 4.18
C ASN A 148 9.43 -16.49 4.20
N SER A 149 10.09 -16.34 3.04
CA SER A 149 11.50 -15.90 2.97
C SER A 149 11.71 -14.45 3.39
N GLY A 150 10.63 -13.69 3.52
CA GLY A 150 10.65 -12.32 4.02
C GLY A 150 9.44 -11.49 3.56
N PRO A 151 9.52 -10.16 3.73
CA PRO A 151 8.46 -9.26 3.34
C PRO A 151 8.13 -9.32 1.85
N LEU A 152 6.85 -9.21 1.52
CA LEU A 152 6.38 -9.15 0.14
C LEU A 152 6.83 -7.85 -0.53
N THR A 153 7.32 -7.95 -1.76
CA THR A 153 7.68 -6.80 -2.59
C THR A 153 6.87 -6.82 -3.87
N GLU A 154 6.31 -5.68 -4.26
CA GLU A 154 5.40 -5.58 -5.41
C GLU A 154 5.72 -4.37 -6.28
N PHE A 155 5.42 -4.49 -7.58
CA PHE A 155 5.46 -3.39 -8.53
C PHE A 155 4.10 -2.70 -8.57
N VAL A 156 4.05 -1.44 -8.15
CA VAL A 156 2.81 -0.67 -7.96
C VAL A 156 2.86 0.65 -8.70
N SER A 157 1.73 1.08 -9.21
CA SER A 157 1.60 2.33 -9.95
C SER A 157 1.26 3.51 -9.02
N LEU A 158 1.64 4.73 -9.41
CA LEU A 158 1.39 5.95 -8.62
C LEU A 158 -0.08 6.12 -8.19
N PRO A 159 -1.11 5.80 -9.02
CA PRO A 159 -2.51 5.89 -8.60
C PRO A 159 -2.92 4.89 -7.50
N GLU A 160 -2.14 3.84 -7.26
CA GLU A 160 -2.36 2.88 -6.17
C GLU A 160 -1.66 3.32 -4.88
N LEU A 161 -0.85 4.38 -4.94
CA LEU A 161 -0.08 4.85 -3.80
C LEU A 161 -0.67 6.14 -3.21
N ARG A 162 -0.72 6.15 -1.89
CA ARG A 162 -0.96 7.35 -1.08
C ARG A 162 0.02 7.40 0.10
N PRO A 163 0.33 8.57 0.67
CA PRO A 163 1.04 8.61 1.94
C PRO A 163 0.23 7.91 3.04
N VAL A 164 0.81 7.72 4.22
CA VAL A 164 0.01 7.30 5.39
C VAL A 164 -0.93 8.46 5.77
N PRO A 165 -2.23 8.21 5.98
CA PRO A 165 -3.16 9.25 6.37
C PRO A 165 -2.80 9.83 7.75
N PRO A 166 -3.01 11.15 7.97
CA PRO A 166 -2.85 11.73 9.28
C PRO A 166 -3.86 11.12 10.25
N GLU A 167 -3.43 10.87 11.49
CA GLU A 167 -4.33 10.39 12.54
C GLU A 167 -5.33 11.47 12.92
N ILE A 168 -6.61 11.14 12.86
CA ILE A 168 -7.70 12.01 13.32
C ILE A 168 -8.26 11.37 14.60
N PRO A 169 -8.13 12.01 15.77
CA PRO A 169 -8.71 11.48 17.00
C PRO A 169 -10.23 11.47 16.88
N VAL A 170 -10.85 10.33 17.20
CA VAL A 170 -12.29 10.15 17.16
C VAL A 170 -12.76 9.59 18.50
N SER A 171 -13.75 10.25 19.10
CA SER A 171 -14.42 9.76 20.31
C SER A 171 -15.56 8.80 20.00
N GLU A 172 -16.22 8.97 18.86
CA GLU A 172 -17.33 8.13 18.41
C GLU A 172 -17.56 8.23 16.90
N PHE A 173 -18.13 7.16 16.33
CA PHE A 173 -18.66 7.15 14.98
C PHE A 173 -20.19 7.16 14.99
N SER A 174 -20.77 7.80 13.98
CA SER A 174 -22.21 7.85 13.72
C SER A 174 -22.63 6.79 12.71
N LEU A 175 -23.93 6.47 12.67
CA LEU A 175 -24.49 5.62 11.63
C LEU A 175 -24.15 6.18 10.24
N TYR A 176 -23.72 5.30 9.33
CA TYR A 176 -23.27 5.60 7.97
C TYR A 176 -21.95 6.36 7.84
N ASP A 177 -21.25 6.67 8.94
CA ASP A 177 -19.88 7.20 8.85
C ASP A 177 -19.02 6.23 8.03
N GLN A 178 -18.28 6.76 7.07
CA GLN A 178 -17.32 5.97 6.30
C GLN A 178 -16.02 5.86 7.08
N VAL A 179 -15.58 4.62 7.28
CA VAL A 179 -14.44 4.25 8.13
C VAL A 179 -13.50 3.31 7.40
N ASP A 180 -12.24 3.28 7.83
CA ASP A 180 -11.37 2.15 7.55
C ASP A 180 -11.34 1.25 8.80
N ALA A 181 -11.62 -0.04 8.63
CA ALA A 181 -11.49 -1.05 9.66
C ALA A 181 -10.18 -1.83 9.51
N PHE A 182 -9.43 -2.01 10.59
CA PHE A 182 -8.20 -2.79 10.58
C PHE A 182 -8.52 -4.28 10.72
N ASP A 183 -8.28 -5.05 9.66
CA ASP A 183 -8.41 -6.51 9.66
C ASP A 183 -7.45 -7.14 8.65
N ASN A 184 -6.98 -8.36 8.93
CA ASN A 184 -6.00 -9.08 8.12
C ASN A 184 -4.83 -8.20 7.64
N ASP A 185 -4.15 -7.54 8.58
CA ASP A 185 -2.94 -6.77 8.32
C ASP A 185 -3.11 -5.53 7.41
N GLY A 186 -4.35 -5.14 7.12
CA GLY A 186 -4.70 -4.01 6.26
C GLY A 186 -5.90 -3.20 6.76
N TRP A 187 -6.11 -2.04 6.14
CA TRP A 187 -7.22 -1.13 6.40
C TRP A 187 -8.30 -1.27 5.32
N TRP A 188 -9.54 -1.59 5.71
CA TRP A 188 -10.63 -1.89 4.79
C TRP A 188 -11.74 -0.86 4.86
N VAL A 189 -12.09 -0.27 3.71
CA VAL A 189 -13.16 0.72 3.63
C VAL A 189 -14.51 0.08 3.90
N GLY A 190 -15.25 0.65 4.84
CA GLY A 190 -16.61 0.27 5.15
C GLY A 190 -17.44 1.45 5.66
N LYS A 191 -18.69 1.16 6.03
CA LYS A 191 -19.63 2.14 6.60
C LYS A 191 -20.17 1.62 7.92
N ILE A 192 -20.31 2.49 8.91
CA ILE A 192 -20.95 2.13 10.16
C ILE A 192 -22.41 1.77 9.91
N SER A 193 -22.83 0.57 10.31
CA SER A 193 -24.21 0.08 10.20
C SER A 193 -24.91 -0.01 11.56
N GLY A 194 -24.16 0.06 12.65
CA GLY A 194 -24.73 0.07 14.00
C GLY A 194 -23.69 0.09 15.11
N LYS A 195 -24.17 0.12 16.35
CA LYS A 195 -23.36 0.03 17.56
C LYS A 195 -24.13 -0.71 18.65
N ILE A 196 -23.49 -1.68 19.31
CA ILE A 196 -24.03 -2.38 20.47
C ILE A 196 -22.98 -2.34 21.57
N GLY A 197 -23.27 -1.63 22.67
CA GLY A 197 -22.30 -1.42 23.75
C GLY A 197 -21.05 -0.68 23.25
N ALA A 198 -19.88 -1.31 23.37
CA ALA A 198 -18.60 -0.76 22.92
C ALA A 198 -18.20 -1.21 21.50
N THR A 199 -19.01 -2.06 20.86
CA THR A 199 -18.72 -2.64 19.55
C THR A 199 -19.46 -1.88 18.46
N TYR A 200 -18.71 -1.42 17.46
CA TYR A 200 -19.23 -0.84 16.23
C TYR A 200 -19.38 -1.92 15.16
N PHE A 201 -20.46 -1.88 14.40
CA PHE A 201 -20.68 -2.76 13.26
C PHE A 201 -20.37 -2.00 11.99
N VAL A 202 -19.55 -2.60 11.13
CA VAL A 202 -19.11 -2.03 9.86
C VAL A 202 -19.58 -2.94 8.74
N TYR A 203 -20.31 -2.34 7.80
CA TYR A 203 -20.75 -2.98 6.57
C TYR A 203 -19.75 -2.72 5.43
N PHE A 204 -19.34 -3.78 4.74
CA PHE A 204 -18.39 -3.75 3.63
C PHE A 204 -19.14 -3.98 2.31
N GLU A 205 -19.25 -2.91 1.52
CA GLU A 205 -20.04 -2.88 0.28
C GLU A 205 -19.52 -3.87 -0.78
N THR A 206 -18.21 -4.14 -0.81
CA THR A 206 -17.60 -5.09 -1.76
C THR A 206 -17.95 -6.56 -1.48
N SER A 207 -18.27 -6.90 -0.24
CA SER A 207 -18.58 -8.27 0.17
C SER A 207 -20.04 -8.48 0.59
N GLU A 208 -20.78 -7.39 0.80
CA GLU A 208 -22.14 -7.34 1.35
C GLU A 208 -22.26 -7.95 2.76
N VAL A 209 -21.22 -7.80 3.58
CA VAL A 209 -21.15 -8.38 4.91
C VAL A 209 -20.91 -7.31 5.98
N GLU A 210 -21.40 -7.58 7.18
CA GLU A 210 -21.18 -6.79 8.38
C GLU A 210 -20.26 -7.51 9.38
N CYS A 211 -19.35 -6.77 10.03
CA CYS A 211 -18.51 -7.27 11.12
C CYS A 211 -18.40 -6.28 12.27
N GLY A 212 -18.23 -6.82 13.49
CA GLY A 212 -18.04 -6.03 14.71
C GLY A 212 -16.56 -5.70 14.98
N TYR A 213 -16.30 -4.46 15.37
CA TYR A 213 -14.98 -3.91 15.68
C TYR A 213 -15.00 -3.03 16.94
N ALA A 214 -13.89 -2.98 17.66
CA ALA A 214 -13.67 -1.98 18.70
C ALA A 214 -13.30 -0.64 18.05
N ILE A 215 -13.51 0.47 18.76
CA ILE A 215 -13.13 1.80 18.26
C ILE A 215 -11.62 1.92 17.96
N SER A 216 -10.77 1.14 18.64
CA SER A 216 -9.33 1.09 18.41
C SER A 216 -8.94 0.51 17.05
N ASP A 217 -9.83 -0.28 16.45
CA ASP A 217 -9.59 -0.96 15.18
C ASP A 217 -10.24 -0.19 14.02
N LEU A 218 -10.76 1.02 14.29
CA LEU A 218 -11.42 1.88 13.33
C LEU A 218 -10.73 3.23 13.23
N ARG A 219 -10.65 3.77 12.01
CA ARG A 219 -10.25 5.16 11.76
C ARG A 219 -11.18 5.82 10.76
N VAL A 220 -11.20 7.15 10.74
CA VAL A 220 -11.95 7.91 9.74
C VAL A 220 -11.39 7.60 8.35
N HIS A 221 -12.26 7.25 7.41
CA HIS A 221 -11.85 7.10 6.02
C HIS A 221 -11.42 8.45 5.45
N GLN A 222 -10.26 8.48 4.79
CA GLN A 222 -9.73 9.68 4.14
C GLN A 222 -9.36 9.38 2.70
N TYR A 223 -9.75 10.28 1.81
CA TYR A 223 -9.42 10.23 0.40
C TYR A 223 -8.11 10.97 0.14
N TRP A 224 -7.26 10.40 -0.71
CA TRP A 224 -6.07 11.07 -1.21
C TRP A 224 -6.33 11.55 -2.64
N ILE A 225 -6.55 12.86 -2.79
CA ILE A 225 -6.94 13.47 -4.07
C ILE A 225 -6.02 14.66 -4.33
N ASP A 226 -5.36 14.66 -5.50
CA ASP A 226 -4.48 15.74 -5.98
C ASP A 226 -3.44 16.24 -4.95
N GLY A 227 -2.88 15.31 -4.16
CA GLY A 227 -1.84 15.64 -3.19
C GLY A 227 -2.37 16.17 -1.86
N LYS A 228 -3.67 16.02 -1.58
CA LYS A 228 -4.31 16.44 -0.34
C LYS A 228 -5.15 15.31 0.26
N TRP A 229 -5.18 15.27 1.59
CA TRP A 229 -6.11 14.45 2.35
C TRP A 229 -7.46 15.15 2.45
N ILE A 230 -8.53 14.41 2.18
CA ILE A 230 -9.91 14.88 2.30
C ILE A 230 -10.65 13.90 3.21
N CYS A 231 -11.25 14.41 4.27
CA CYS A 231 -12.00 13.60 5.22
C CYS A 231 -13.35 13.16 4.63
N SER A 232 -13.75 11.90 4.83
CA SER A 232 -15.06 11.42 4.37
C SER A 232 -16.22 12.25 4.92
N LYS A 233 -16.10 12.76 6.15
CA LYS A 233 -17.10 13.64 6.79
C LYS A 233 -17.25 14.99 6.11
N GLU A 234 -16.22 15.49 5.42
CA GLU A 234 -16.27 16.76 4.70
C GLU A 234 -16.94 16.62 3.33
N ILE A 235 -16.83 15.45 2.71
CA ILE A 235 -17.40 15.19 1.37
C ILE A 235 -18.92 15.12 1.44
N VAL A 236 -19.50 14.56 2.50
CA VAL A 236 -20.96 14.47 2.67
C VAL A 236 -21.61 15.87 2.68
N ASN A 237 -20.91 16.89 3.21
CA ASN A 237 -21.43 18.26 3.28
C ASN A 237 -21.40 19.04 1.95
N ILE A 238 -20.87 18.46 0.85
CA ILE A 238 -20.80 19.10 -0.46
C ILE A 238 -21.96 18.62 -1.38
N CYS A 239 -22.64 17.54 -1.01
CA CYS A 239 -23.68 16.89 -1.80
C CYS A 239 -25.12 17.26 -1.38
N ASP A 240 -25.27 17.97 -0.25
CA ASP A 240 -26.55 18.47 0.30
C ASP A 240 -26.75 19.96 -0.02
#